data_AF-A0A377FWM4-F1
#
_entry.id   AF-A0A377FWM4-F1
#
_cell.length_a   1.000
_cell.length_b   1.000
_cell.length_c   1.000
_cell.angle_alpha   90.00
_cell.angle_beta   90.00
_cell.angle_gamma   90.00
#
_symmetry.space_group_name_H-M   'P 1'
#
loop_
_entity.id
_entity.type
_entity.pdbx_description
1 polymer ?
#
loop_
_entity_poly.entity_id
_entity_poly.type
_entity_poly.pdbx_seq_one_letter_code
_entity_poly.pdbx_strand_id
1 'polypeptide(L)'
;MDKQQRIREIVAYQKKWMPLHVTTVIAVGLTFAMFLMNGSVGYLLGFFVALAALTYMDWKESRFLQQLTHEEDVRRLIPRQYVLRGVQALIGALAIYGLFQQERQLYILVVLGVVVGLQAWTAKYYEQKIQQIDAEQPSREDMRFLNL
;
A
#
# COMPACT_ATOMS: atom_id res chain seq x y z
N MET A 1 -1.58 26.13 2.51
CA MET A 1 -2.21 25.44 3.66
C MET A 1 -1.13 25.19 4.71
N ASP A 2 -1.39 25.51 5.98
CA ASP A 2 -0.43 25.31 7.08
C ASP A 2 -0.14 23.80 7.33
N LYS A 3 1.08 23.47 7.78
CA LYS A 3 1.54 22.09 8.02
C LYS A 3 0.64 21.36 9.02
N GLN A 4 0.20 22.03 10.09
CA GLN A 4 -0.68 21.42 11.09
C GLN A 4 -2.09 21.12 10.55
N GLN A 5 -2.60 21.99 9.66
CA GLN A 5 -3.87 21.75 8.99
C GLN A 5 -3.77 20.54 8.04
N ARG A 6 -2.68 20.45 7.27
CA ARG A 6 -2.39 19.30 6.39
C ARG A 6 -2.38 17.98 7.17
N ILE A 7 -1.71 17.94 8.34
CA ILE A 7 -1.64 16.74 9.18
C ILE A 7 -3.03 16.33 9.67
N ARG A 8 -3.83 17.28 10.18
CA ARG A 8 -5.17 16.98 10.70
C ARG A 8 -6.08 16.38 9.63
N GLU A 9 -6.02 16.89 8.40
CA GLU A 9 -6.80 16.35 7.28
C GLU A 9 -6.35 14.93 6.91
N ILE A 10 -5.04 14.67 6.87
CA ILE A 10 -4.50 13.33 6.59
C ILE A 10 -4.89 12.33 7.69
N VAL A 11 -4.74 12.70 8.96
CA VAL A 11 -5.11 11.83 10.09
C VAL A 11 -6.61 11.55 10.09
N ALA A 12 -7.46 12.54 9.84
CA ALA A 12 -8.91 12.35 9.75
C ALA A 12 -9.29 11.41 8.60
N TYR A 13 -8.66 11.57 7.44
CA TYR A 13 -8.84 10.65 6.30
C TYR A 13 -8.41 9.22 6.68
N GLN A 14 -7.21 9.06 7.23
CA GLN A 14 -6.69 7.75 7.64
C GLN A 14 -7.60 7.09 8.67
N LYS A 15 -8.02 7.80 9.72
CA LYS A 15 -8.92 7.24 10.75
C LYS A 15 -10.24 6.73 10.17
N LYS A 16 -10.76 7.41 9.14
CA LYS A 16 -12.00 7.02 8.46
C LYS A 16 -11.82 5.84 7.49
N TRP A 17 -10.71 5.78 6.75
CA TRP A 17 -10.53 4.83 5.64
C TRP A 17 -9.59 3.67 5.93
N MET A 18 -8.69 3.77 6.91
CA MET A 18 -7.72 2.73 7.27
C MET A 18 -8.39 1.39 7.63
N PRO A 19 -9.48 1.32 8.41
CA PRO A 19 -10.13 0.04 8.72
C PRO A 19 -10.62 -0.69 7.46
N LEU A 20 -11.21 0.07 6.53
CA LEU A 20 -11.64 -0.49 5.25
C LEU A 20 -10.44 -0.97 4.43
N HIS A 21 -9.36 -0.18 4.37
CA HIS A 21 -8.15 -0.52 3.62
C HIS A 21 -7.53 -1.83 4.12
N VAL A 22 -7.33 -1.93 5.43
CA VAL A 22 -6.82 -3.14 6.09
C VAL A 22 -7.73 -4.34 5.82
N THR A 23 -9.05 -4.17 5.92
CA THR A 23 -10.01 -5.24 5.65
C THR A 23 -9.94 -5.72 4.20
N THR A 24 -9.81 -4.80 3.25
CA THR A 24 -9.66 -5.14 1.83
C THR A 24 -8.33 -5.84 1.55
N VAL A 25 -7.22 -5.41 2.17
CA VAL A 25 -5.92 -6.10 2.06
C VAL A 25 -6.03 -7.54 2.58
N ILE A 26 -6.69 -7.75 3.72
CA ILE A 26 -6.92 -9.10 4.27
C ILE A 26 -7.78 -9.93 3.29
N ALA A 27 -8.83 -9.35 2.72
CA ALA A 27 -9.68 -10.03 1.74
C ALA A 27 -8.91 -10.45 0.48
N VAL A 28 -8.01 -9.60 -0.03
CA VAL A 28 -7.10 -9.94 -1.14
C VAL A 28 -6.22 -11.14 -0.77
N GLY A 29 -5.58 -11.11 0.41
CA GLY A 29 -4.72 -12.20 0.86
C GLY A 29 -5.48 -13.52 1.05
N LEU A 30 -6.67 -13.47 1.66
CA LEU A 30 -7.49 -14.65 1.93
C LEU A 30 -8.03 -15.29 0.64
N THR A 31 -8.57 -14.48 -0.27
CA THR A 31 -9.09 -14.99 -1.54
C THR A 31 -7.99 -15.60 -2.40
N PHE A 32 -6.79 -15.00 -2.41
CA PHE A 32 -5.62 -15.58 -3.07
C PHE A 32 -5.19 -16.91 -2.43
N ALA A 33 -5.08 -16.96 -1.11
CA ALA A 33 -4.70 -18.19 -0.40
C ALA A 33 -5.73 -19.32 -0.62
N MET A 34 -7.03 -19.00 -0.55
CA MET A 34 -8.09 -19.97 -0.82
C MET A 34 -8.07 -20.47 -2.26
N PHE A 35 -7.73 -19.61 -3.22
CA PHE A 35 -7.49 -20.02 -4.61
C PHE A 35 -6.31 -20.99 -4.72
N LEU A 36 -5.17 -20.71 -4.07
CA LEU A 36 -4.02 -21.61 -4.07
C LEU A 36 -4.36 -23.00 -3.49
N MET A 37 -5.11 -23.04 -2.39
CA MET A 37 -5.44 -24.29 -1.70
C MET A 37 -6.51 -25.12 -2.40
N ASN A 38 -7.50 -24.49 -3.05
CA ASN A 38 -8.69 -25.17 -3.55
C ASN A 38 -8.82 -25.16 -5.08
N GLY A 39 -8.01 -24.37 -5.79
CA GLY A 39 -8.08 -24.23 -7.25
C GLY A 39 -9.38 -23.63 -7.79
N SER A 40 -10.28 -23.16 -6.94
CA SER A 40 -11.62 -22.69 -7.35
C SER A 40 -11.56 -21.32 -8.04
N VAL A 41 -12.15 -21.27 -9.24
CA VAL A 41 -12.32 -20.03 -10.02
C VAL A 41 -13.08 -18.95 -9.23
N GLY A 42 -13.99 -19.35 -8.33
CA GLY A 42 -14.72 -18.40 -7.47
C GLY A 42 -13.79 -17.59 -6.57
N TYR A 43 -12.74 -18.21 -6.00
CA TYR A 43 -11.74 -17.51 -5.20
C TYR A 43 -10.83 -16.62 -6.06
N LEU A 44 -10.54 -17.03 -7.28
CA LEU A 44 -9.79 -16.21 -8.23
C LEU A 44 -10.57 -14.94 -8.62
N LEU A 45 -11.88 -15.06 -8.89
CA LEU A 45 -12.75 -13.91 -9.12
C LEU A 45 -12.82 -13.01 -7.89
N GLY A 46 -13.01 -13.59 -6.69
CA GLY A 46 -12.98 -12.86 -5.43
C GLY A 46 -11.67 -12.08 -5.23
N PHE A 47 -10.54 -12.68 -5.58
CA PHE A 47 -9.23 -12.04 -5.55
C PHE A 47 -9.16 -10.83 -6.48
N PHE A 48 -9.57 -10.96 -7.74
CA PHE A 48 -9.56 -9.81 -8.66
C PHE A 48 -10.51 -8.69 -8.24
N VAL A 49 -11.68 -9.02 -7.69
CA VAL A 49 -12.62 -8.01 -7.15
C VAL A 49 -12.00 -7.29 -5.95
N ALA A 50 -11.43 -8.03 -5.00
CA ALA A 50 -10.77 -7.43 -3.83
C ALA A 50 -9.56 -6.58 -4.24
N LEU A 51 -8.79 -7.04 -5.23
CA LEU A 51 -7.63 -6.32 -5.76
C LEU A 51 -8.04 -5.04 -6.48
N ALA A 52 -9.12 -5.07 -7.26
CA ALA A 52 -9.67 -3.88 -7.90
C ALA A 52 -10.16 -2.86 -6.85
N ALA A 53 -10.83 -3.32 -5.79
CA ALA A 53 -11.24 -2.46 -4.69
C ALA A 53 -10.03 -1.82 -3.99
N LEU A 54 -8.98 -2.61 -3.69
CA LEU A 54 -7.75 -2.10 -3.08
C LEU A 54 -7.07 -1.05 -3.97
N THR A 55 -6.96 -1.33 -5.27
CA THR A 55 -6.37 -0.41 -6.26
C THR A 55 -7.16 0.89 -6.34
N TYR A 56 -8.49 0.83 -6.30
CA TYR A 56 -9.34 2.01 -6.28
C TYR A 56 -9.14 2.84 -5.01
N MET A 57 -8.99 2.19 -3.85
CA MET A 57 -8.71 2.88 -2.59
C MET A 57 -7.35 3.57 -2.59
N ASP A 58 -6.31 2.89 -3.09
CA ASP A 58 -4.97 3.46 -3.26
C ASP A 58 -4.97 4.64 -4.22
N TRP A 59 -5.71 4.55 -5.33
CA TRP A 59 -5.89 5.66 -6.26
C TRP A 59 -6.58 6.86 -5.59
N LYS A 60 -7.64 6.61 -4.82
CA LYS A 60 -8.39 7.64 -4.11
C LYS A 60 -7.51 8.33 -3.05
N GLU A 61 -6.73 7.57 -2.29
CA GLU A 61 -5.78 8.12 -1.32
C GLU A 61 -4.68 8.93 -2.02
N SER A 62 -4.13 8.41 -3.12
CA SER A 62 -3.15 9.15 -3.94
C SER A 62 -3.72 10.48 -4.44
N ARG A 63 -4.98 10.52 -4.89
CA ARG A 63 -5.64 11.76 -5.34
C ARG A 63 -5.85 12.74 -4.20
N PHE A 64 -6.24 12.24 -3.03
CA PHE A 64 -6.39 13.06 -1.82
C PHE A 64 -5.05 13.71 -1.43
N LEU A 65 -3.97 12.92 -1.33
CA LEU A 65 -2.64 13.46 -1.00
C LEU A 65 -2.13 14.46 -2.05
N GLN A 66 -2.39 14.21 -3.33
CA GLN A 66 -2.06 15.15 -4.41
C GLN A 66 -2.79 16.49 -4.28
N GLN A 67 -4.03 16.51 -3.78
CA GLN A 67 -4.80 17.74 -3.59
C GLN A 67 -4.26 18.60 -2.44
N LEU A 68 -3.67 17.97 -1.42
CA LEU A 68 -3.08 18.64 -0.27
C LEU A 68 -1.66 19.18 -0.54
N THR A 69 -1.05 18.73 -1.63
CA THR A 69 0.33 19.04 -2.00
C THR A 69 0.36 20.19 -2.99
N HIS A 70 1.07 21.27 -2.65
CA HIS A 70 1.21 22.44 -3.53
C HIS A 70 2.33 22.22 -4.57
N GLU A 71 3.40 21.53 -4.17
CA GLU A 71 4.57 21.30 -5.01
C GLU A 71 4.31 20.29 -6.14
N GLU A 72 4.50 20.70 -7.40
CA GLU A 72 4.17 19.86 -8.56
C GLU A 72 5.01 18.58 -8.63
N ASP A 73 6.29 18.66 -8.26
CA ASP A 73 7.20 17.53 -8.31
C ASP A 73 6.82 16.46 -7.28
N VAL A 74 6.45 16.86 -6.08
CA VAL A 74 5.91 15.96 -5.06
C VAL A 74 4.59 15.34 -5.53
N ARG A 75 3.70 16.14 -6.13
CA ARG A 75 2.41 15.68 -6.64
C ARG A 75 2.56 14.58 -7.69
N ARG A 76 3.64 14.61 -8.49
CA ARG A 76 4.00 13.56 -9.47
C ARG A 76 4.66 12.33 -8.82
N LEU A 77 5.30 12.47 -7.66
CA LEU A 77 5.94 11.37 -6.94
C LEU A 77 4.94 10.50 -6.17
N ILE A 78 3.91 11.10 -5.55
CA ILE A 78 2.87 10.39 -4.79
C ILE A 78 2.31 9.17 -5.54
N PRO A 79 1.76 9.28 -6.77
CA PRO A 79 1.14 8.15 -7.45
C PRO A 79 2.16 7.07 -7.83
N ARG A 80 3.43 7.44 -8.10
CA ARG A 80 4.50 6.49 -8.41
C ARG A 80 4.80 5.59 -7.23
N GLN A 81 4.74 6.11 -6.01
CA GLN A 81 4.90 5.32 -4.79
C GLN A 81 3.82 4.24 -4.68
N TYR A 82 2.56 4.58 -4.94
CA TYR A 82 1.44 3.62 -4.91
C TYR A 82 1.58 2.54 -5.98
N VAL A 83 1.88 2.94 -7.22
CA VAL A 83 2.10 1.99 -8.33
C VAL A 83 3.24 1.03 -7.99
N LEU A 84 4.36 1.54 -7.47
CA LEU A 84 5.52 0.70 -7.14
C LEU A 84 5.20 -0.31 -6.03
N ARG A 85 4.43 0.09 -5.01
CA ARG A 85 3.96 -0.85 -3.97
C ARG A 85 3.03 -1.92 -4.55
N GLY A 86 2.13 -1.55 -5.46
CA GLY A 86 1.27 -2.50 -6.17
C GLY A 86 2.07 -3.51 -7.00
N VAL A 87 3.07 -3.05 -7.75
CA VAL A 87 3.98 -3.91 -8.52
C VAL A 87 4.75 -4.87 -7.61
N GLN A 88 5.29 -4.38 -6.48
CA GLN A 88 5.98 -5.22 -5.51
C GLN A 88 5.07 -6.30 -4.92
N ALA A 89 3.81 -5.96 -4.60
CA ALA A 89 2.83 -6.91 -4.12
C ALA A 89 2.49 -7.97 -5.17
N LEU A 90 2.31 -7.57 -6.43
CA LEU A 90 2.04 -8.50 -7.55
C LEU A 90 3.21 -9.47 -7.78
N ILE A 91 4.45 -8.96 -7.82
CA ILE A 91 5.65 -9.79 -7.94
C ILE A 91 5.74 -10.78 -6.77
N GLY A 92 5.47 -10.30 -5.55
CA GLY A 92 5.39 -11.15 -4.37
C GLY A 92 4.35 -12.26 -4.51
N ALA A 93 3.14 -11.93 -4.96
CA ALA A 93 2.07 -12.91 -5.17
C ALA A 93 2.45 -13.97 -6.23
N LEU A 94 3.08 -13.56 -7.33
CA LEU A 94 3.57 -14.48 -8.37
C LEU A 94 4.67 -15.40 -7.84
N ALA A 95 5.60 -14.87 -7.05
CA ALA A 95 6.64 -15.67 -6.41
C ALA A 95 6.04 -16.69 -5.43
N ILE A 96 5.03 -16.28 -4.63
CA ILE A 96 4.30 -17.18 -3.74
C ILE A 96 3.58 -18.27 -4.52
N TYR A 97 2.89 -17.93 -5.61
CA TYR A 97 2.25 -18.90 -6.50
C TYR A 97 3.26 -19.92 -7.01
N GLY A 98 4.40 -19.47 -7.54
CA GLY A 98 5.46 -20.35 -8.04
C GLY A 98 6.05 -21.26 -6.97
N LEU A 99 6.29 -20.75 -5.75
CA LEU A 99 6.75 -21.56 -4.62
C LEU A 99 5.72 -22.59 -4.19
N PHE A 100 4.43 -22.23 -4.22
CA PHE A 100 3.35 -23.14 -3.88
C PHE A 100 3.27 -24.31 -4.87
N GLN A 101 3.37 -24.04 -6.18
CA GLN A 101 3.41 -25.09 -7.22
C GLN A 101 4.62 -26.01 -7.12
N GLN A 102 5.73 -25.54 -6.56
CA GLN A 102 6.95 -26.33 -6.33
C GLN A 102 6.99 -27.03 -4.97
N GLU A 103 5.89 -26.97 -4.20
CA GLU A 103 5.81 -27.51 -2.82
C GLU A 103 6.84 -26.90 -1.85
N ARG A 104 7.34 -25.69 -2.15
CA ARG A 104 8.37 -24.97 -1.38
C ARG A 104 7.77 -23.97 -0.38
N GLN A 105 6.75 -24.41 0.35
CA GLN A 105 5.92 -23.56 1.20
C GLN A 105 6.71 -22.85 2.30
N LEU A 106 7.80 -23.46 2.82
CA LEU A 106 8.68 -22.84 3.82
C LEU A 106 9.28 -21.51 3.35
N TYR A 107 9.51 -21.34 2.05
CA TYR A 107 10.07 -20.11 1.49
C TYR A 107 9.03 -19.00 1.28
N ILE A 108 7.74 -19.28 1.46
CA ILE A 108 6.68 -18.26 1.36
C ILE A 108 6.89 -17.17 2.41
N LEU A 109 7.27 -17.54 3.64
CA LEU A 109 7.57 -16.58 4.70
C LEU A 109 8.76 -15.68 4.35
N VAL A 110 9.77 -16.24 3.66
CA VAL A 110 10.92 -15.48 3.17
C VAL A 110 10.48 -14.46 2.13
N VAL A 111 9.66 -14.87 1.16
CA VAL A 111 9.13 -13.96 0.13
C VAL A 111 8.26 -12.86 0.75
N LEU A 112 7.40 -13.19 1.71
CA LEU A 112 6.60 -12.20 2.44
C LEU A 112 7.51 -11.19 3.16
N GLY A 113 8.54 -11.67 3.86
CA GLY A 113 9.51 -10.81 4.53
C GLY A 113 10.23 -9.87 3.56
N VAL A 114 10.67 -10.37 2.41
CA VAL A 114 11.32 -9.57 1.35
C VAL A 114 10.37 -8.52 0.79
N VAL A 115 9.12 -8.89 0.48
CA VAL A 115 8.13 -7.95 -0.07
C VAL A 115 7.79 -6.85 0.93
N VAL A 116 7.56 -7.21 2.20
CA VAL A 116 7.32 -6.23 3.28
C VAL A 116 8.53 -5.31 3.46
N GLY A 117 9.75 -5.86 3.48
CA GLY A 117 10.99 -5.09 3.57
C GLY A 117 11.17 -4.11 2.41
N LEU A 118 10.92 -4.56 1.18
CA LEU A 118 10.98 -3.71 -0.03
C LEU A 118 9.94 -2.60 0.01
N GLN A 119 8.71 -2.88 0.45
CA GLN A 119 7.68 -1.86 0.60
C GLN A 119 8.05 -0.83 1.68
N ALA A 120 8.59 -1.27 2.81
CA ALA A 120 9.04 -0.39 3.88
C ALA A 120 10.20 0.50 3.41
N TRP A 121 11.19 -0.08 2.72
CA TRP A 121 12.31 0.65 2.13
C TRP A 121 11.84 1.66 1.08
N THR A 122 10.93 1.26 0.20
CA THR A 122 10.32 2.13 -0.81
C THR A 122 9.60 3.30 -0.15
N ALA A 123 8.81 3.03 0.89
CA ALA A 123 8.11 4.08 1.61
C ALA A 123 9.10 5.09 2.23
N LYS A 124 10.18 4.62 2.84
CA LYS A 124 11.22 5.48 3.40
C LYS A 124 11.95 6.29 2.32
N TYR A 125 12.28 5.67 1.19
CA TYR A 125 12.92 6.35 0.07
C TYR A 125 12.07 7.49 -0.49
N TYR A 126 10.78 7.25 -0.73
CA TYR A 126 9.87 8.28 -1.21
C TYR A 126 9.64 9.38 -0.17
N GLU A 127 9.52 9.03 1.11
CA GLU A 127 9.40 10.01 2.20
C GLU A 127 10.63 10.94 2.26
N GLN A 128 11.85 10.39 2.20
CA GLN A 128 13.07 11.19 2.18
C GLN A 128 13.16 12.08 0.95
N LYS A 129 12.85 11.54 -0.23
CA LYS A 129 12.86 12.30 -1.48
C LYS A 129 11.83 13.43 -1.48
N ILE A 130 10.68 13.17 -0.89
CA ILE A 130 9.61 14.14 -0.73
C ILE A 130 10.05 15.27 0.21
N GLN A 131 10.64 14.96 1.37
CA GLN A 131 11.13 15.95 2.33
C GLN A 131 12.25 16.84 1.78
N GLN A 132 13.06 16.32 0.84
CA GLN A 132 14.09 17.11 0.15
C GLN A 132 13.47 18.15 -0.80
N ILE A 133 12.26 17.91 -1.30
CA ILE A 133 11.57 18.78 -2.26
C ILE A 133 10.62 19.73 -1.52
N ASP A 134 9.84 19.22 -0.56
CA ASP A 134 8.91 19.96 0.30
C ASP A 134 9.20 19.62 1.77
N ALA A 135 10.01 20.44 2.44
CA ALA A 135 10.35 20.28 3.86
C ALA A 135 9.14 20.50 4.79
N GLU A 136 8.08 21.15 4.30
CA GLU A 136 6.83 21.36 5.05
C GLU A 136 5.89 20.16 4.95
N GLN A 137 6.17 19.20 4.07
CA GLN A 137 5.34 18.01 3.96
C GLN A 137 5.45 17.16 5.23
N PRO A 138 4.31 16.74 5.82
CA PRO A 138 4.33 15.99 7.06
C PRO A 138 4.98 14.62 6.89
N SER A 139 5.89 14.32 7.81
CA SER A 139 6.52 13.02 7.93
C SER A 139 5.58 12.01 8.58
N ARG A 140 5.87 10.72 8.43
CA ARG A 140 5.18 9.65 9.18
C ARG A 140 5.39 9.77 10.69
N GLU A 141 6.51 10.33 11.12
CA GLU A 141 6.77 10.61 12.53
C GLU A 141 5.86 11.72 13.06
N ASP A 142 5.68 12.81 12.30
CA ASP A 142 4.77 13.90 12.63
C ASP A 142 3.33 13.42 12.81
N MET A 143 2.89 12.46 11.97
CA MET A 143 1.57 11.85 12.04
C MET A 143 1.41 10.87 13.22
N ARG A 144 2.51 10.32 13.75
CA ARG A 144 2.50 9.37 14.86
C ARG A 144 2.27 10.06 16.20
N PHE A 145 2.81 11.26 16.39
CA PHE A 145 2.66 12.05 17.63
C PHE A 145 1.26 12.63 17.83
N LEU A 146 0.43 12.70 16.79
CA LEU A 146 -0.95 13.22 16.83
C LEU A 146 -2.03 12.14 17.03
N ASN A 147 -1.65 10.86 17.02
CA ASN A 147 -2.54 9.71 17.24
C ASN A 147 -2.42 9.10 18.66
N LEU A 148 -1.63 9.73 19.54
CA LEU A 148 -1.57 9.47 20.99
C LEU A 148 -2.35 10.57 21.73
#